data_AF-A0A1C2I904-F1
#
_entry.id   AF-A0A1C2I904-F1
#
_cell.length_a   1.000
_cell.length_b   1.000
_cell.length_c   1.000
_cell.angle_alpha   90.00
_cell.angle_beta   90.00
_cell.angle_gamma   90.00
#
_symmetry.space_group_name_H-M   'P 1'
#
loop_
_entity.id
_entity.type
_entity.pdbx_description
1 polymer ?
#
loop_
_entity_poly.entity_id
_entity_poly.type
_entity_poly.pdbx_seq_one_letter_code
_entity_poly.pdbx_strand_id
1 'polypeptide(L)'
;MSMATDITVWAESALQTDKKHQRELTRILQQIHAFPDPSGLPVGTTQRLLAEKRIQRLAAQAECLGFETTGKAIRKELGKELALHSLGL
;
A
#
# COMPACT_ATOMS: atom_id res chain seq x y z
N MET A 1 8.54 9.63 -1.57
CA MET A 1 8.62 8.41 -0.73
C MET A 1 8.22 7.22 -1.58
N SER A 2 8.83 6.05 -1.37
CA SER A 2 8.44 4.83 -2.10
C SER A 2 7.25 4.17 -1.40
N MET A 3 6.39 3.48 -2.16
CA MET A 3 5.22 2.76 -1.60
C MET A 3 5.65 1.72 -0.53
N ALA A 4 6.87 1.19 -0.63
CA ALA A 4 7.46 0.31 0.39
C ALA A 4 7.55 1.01 1.74
N THR A 5 8.09 2.25 1.74
CA THR A 5 8.24 3.08 2.94
C THR A 5 6.88 3.42 3.53
N ASP A 6 5.91 3.80 2.70
CA ASP A 6 4.58 4.18 3.19
C ASP A 6 3.85 3.02 3.89
N ILE A 7 3.91 1.81 3.30
CA ILE A 7 3.33 0.61 3.93
C ILE A 7 4.07 0.27 5.23
N THR A 8 5.39 0.45 5.26
CA THR A 8 6.21 0.15 6.45
C THR A 8 5.81 1.05 7.61
N VAL A 9 5.79 2.37 7.39
CA VAL A 9 5.41 3.36 8.42
C VAL A 9 3.99 3.12 8.92
N TRP A 10 3.04 2.85 8.01
CA TRP A 10 1.69 2.51 8.39
C TRP A 10 1.62 1.22 9.20
N ALA A 11 2.28 0.15 8.75
CA ALA A 11 2.21 -1.15 9.41
C ALA A 11 2.85 -1.12 10.80
N GLU A 12 3.94 -0.36 10.99
CA GLU A 12 4.55 -0.13 12.31
C GLU A 12 3.64 0.64 13.25
N SER A 13 2.93 1.66 12.75
CA SER A 13 1.92 2.39 13.52
C SER A 13 0.71 1.51 13.85
N ALA A 14 0.24 0.70 12.90
CA ALA A 14 -0.90 -0.19 13.07
C ALA A 14 -0.58 -1.34 14.03
N LEU A 15 0.68 -1.79 14.08
CA LEU A 15 1.10 -2.87 14.99
C LEU A 15 0.91 -2.50 16.47
N GLN A 16 0.97 -1.20 16.79
CA GLN A 16 0.81 -0.69 18.15
C GLN A 16 -0.65 -0.62 18.59
N THR A 17 -1.57 -0.44 17.64
CA THR A 17 -2.98 -0.19 17.90
C THR A 17 -3.86 -1.40 17.60
N ASP A 18 -3.56 -2.16 16.54
CA ASP A 18 -4.34 -3.29 16.05
C ASP A 18 -3.72 -4.63 16.46
N LYS A 19 -4.01 -5.03 17.70
CA LYS A 19 -3.60 -6.33 18.24
C LYS A 19 -4.27 -7.51 17.52
N LYS A 20 -5.39 -7.31 16.83
CA LYS A 20 -6.13 -8.37 16.14
C LYS A 20 -5.39 -8.80 14.86
N HIS A 21 -4.84 -7.84 14.13
CA HIS A 21 -4.12 -8.11 12.88
C HIS A 21 -2.59 -8.08 13.04
N GLN A 22 -2.08 -8.11 14.27
CA GLN A 22 -0.64 -8.05 14.57
C GLN A 22 0.18 -9.08 13.79
N ARG A 23 -0.32 -10.31 13.64
CA ARG A 23 0.34 -11.38 12.88
C ARG A 23 0.42 -11.05 11.39
N GLU A 24 -0.68 -10.63 10.78
CA GLU A 24 -0.69 -10.18 9.39
C GLU A 24 0.26 -8.99 9.16
N LEU A 25 0.19 -7.97 10.03
CA LEU A 25 1.03 -6.77 9.94
C LEU A 25 2.52 -7.10 10.04
N THR A 26 2.89 -7.98 10.99
CA THR A 26 4.27 -8.47 11.12
C THR A 26 4.72 -9.20 9.85
N ARG A 27 3.83 -10.01 9.26
CA ARG A 27 4.10 -10.74 8.01
C ARG A 27 4.25 -9.81 6.81
N ILE A 28 3.52 -8.71 6.76
CA ILE A 28 3.68 -7.68 5.72
C ILE A 28 5.05 -7.01 5.87
N LEU A 29 5.41 -6.56 7.07
CA LEU A 29 6.71 -5.94 7.35
C LEU A 29 7.89 -6.85 6.99
N GLN A 30 7.84 -8.12 7.42
CA GLN A 30 8.87 -9.10 7.05
C GLN A 30 8.99 -9.27 5.54
N GLN A 31 7.87 -9.31 4.82
CA GLN A 31 7.87 -9.42 3.37
C GLN A 31 8.38 -8.16 2.67
N ILE A 32 8.21 -6.97 3.25
CA ILE A 32 8.79 -5.75 2.70
C ILE A 32 10.30 -5.77 2.89
N HIS A 33 10.78 -6.11 4.09
CA HIS A 33 12.21 -6.14 4.40
C HIS A 33 12.98 -7.26 3.69
N ALA A 34 12.31 -8.36 3.34
CA ALA A 34 12.94 -9.48 2.64
C ALA A 34 13.21 -9.21 1.14
N PHE A 35 12.64 -8.16 0.56
CA PHE A 35 12.78 -7.85 -0.85
C PHE A 35 13.48 -6.49 -1.07
N PRO A 36 14.33 -6.38 -2.10
CA PRO A 36 14.95 -5.10 -2.42
C PRO A 36 13.89 -4.08 -2.84
N ASP A 37 14.08 -2.83 -2.43
CA ASP A 37 13.22 -1.73 -2.89
C ASP A 37 13.36 -1.61 -4.42
N PRO A 38 12.25 -1.68 -5.18
CA PRO A 38 12.28 -1.49 -6.63
C PRO A 38 12.91 -0.17 -7.07
N SER A 39 12.89 0.86 -6.22
CA SER A 39 13.53 2.15 -6.50
C SER A 39 15.05 2.05 -6.65
N GLY A 40 15.68 1.08 -5.99
CA GLY A 40 17.12 0.82 -6.07
C GLY A 40 17.53 -0.11 -7.22
N LEU A 41 16.57 -0.66 -7.98
CA LEU A 41 16.85 -1.57 -9.09
C LEU A 41 16.87 -0.82 -10.43
N PRO A 42 17.73 -1.24 -11.39
CA PRO A 42 17.79 -0.59 -12.70
C PRO A 42 16.45 -0.67 -13.43
N VAL A 43 16.07 0.45 -14.07
CA VAL A 43 14.83 0.57 -14.86
C VAL A 43 14.87 -0.41 -16.04
N GLY A 44 13.74 -1.06 -16.34
CA GLY A 44 13.62 -2.02 -17.45
C GLY A 44 14.10 -3.43 -17.13
N THR A 45 14.59 -3.69 -15.91
CA THR A 45 14.96 -5.05 -15.50
C THR A 45 13.74 -5.85 -15.03
N THR A 46 13.75 -7.16 -15.30
CA THR A 46 12.74 -8.09 -14.76
C THR A 46 12.69 -8.07 -13.24
N GLN A 47 13.84 -7.89 -12.58
CA GLN A 47 13.93 -7.79 -11.12
C GLN A 47 13.13 -6.62 -10.57
N ARG A 48 13.23 -5.44 -11.20
CA ARG A 48 12.44 -4.26 -10.82
C ARG A 48 10.95 -4.52 -10.99
N LEU A 49 10.54 -5.09 -12.12
CA LEU A 49 9.13 -5.42 -12.37
C LEU A 49 8.57 -6.41 -11.34
N LEU A 50 9.36 -7.42 -10.94
CA LEU A 50 8.97 -8.39 -9.93
C LEU A 50 8.84 -7.74 -8.55
N ALA A 51 9.79 -6.87 -8.18
CA ALA A 51 9.73 -6.12 -6.93
C ALA A 51 8.52 -5.17 -6.89
N GLU A 52 8.24 -4.44 -7.97
CA GLU A 52 7.06 -3.56 -8.10
C GLU A 52 5.74 -4.35 -7.95
N LYS A 53 5.61 -5.49 -8.65
CA LYS A 53 4.42 -6.36 -8.50
C LYS A 53 4.28 -6.92 -7.09
N ARG A 54 5.38 -7.23 -6.41
CA ARG A 54 5.38 -7.71 -5.02
C ARG A 54 4.85 -6.63 -4.09
N ILE A 55 5.35 -5.40 -4.22
CA ILE A 55 4.88 -4.26 -3.42
C ILE A 55 3.41 -3.97 -3.69
N GLN A 56 2.95 -4.03 -4.94
CA GLN A 56 1.52 -3.86 -5.26
C GLN A 56 0.64 -4.91 -4.56
N ARG A 57 1.08 -6.17 -4.48
CA ARG A 57 0.34 -7.22 -3.76
C ARG A 57 0.31 -6.96 -2.25
N LEU A 58 1.43 -6.51 -1.68
CA LEU A 58 1.51 -6.18 -0.25
C LEU A 58 0.66 -4.94 0.08
N ALA A 59 0.62 -3.95 -0.82
CA ALA A 59 -0.26 -2.80 -0.73
C ALA A 59 -1.73 -3.25 -0.71
N ALA A 60 -2.14 -4.14 -1.62
CA ALA A 60 -3.50 -4.68 -1.63
C ALA A 60 -3.87 -5.42 -0.33
N GLN A 61 -2.93 -6.20 0.23
CA GLN A 61 -3.13 -6.85 1.53
C GLN A 61 -3.26 -5.84 2.67
N ALA A 62 -2.39 -4.84 2.71
CA ALA A 62 -2.46 -3.75 3.66
C ALA A 62 -3.79 -2.98 3.53
N GLU A 63 -4.28 -2.77 2.32
CA GLU A 63 -5.57 -2.10 2.08
C GLU A 63 -6.76 -2.86 2.65
N CYS A 64 -6.73 -4.20 2.62
CA CYS A 64 -7.76 -5.03 3.27
C CYS A 64 -7.73 -4.91 4.80
N LEU A 65 -6.59 -4.51 5.36
CA LEU A 65 -6.39 -4.33 6.80
C LEU A 65 -6.58 -2.88 7.27
N GLY A 66 -6.94 -1.96 6.36
CA GLY A 66 -7.21 -0.56 6.68
C GLY A 66 -6.12 0.43 6.28
N PHE A 67 -5.13 0.02 5.49
CA PHE A 67 -4.22 0.95 4.82
C PHE A 67 -4.97 1.73 3.74
N GLU A 68 -5.02 3.06 3.84
CA GLU A 68 -5.49 3.90 2.74
C GLU A 68 -4.29 4.32 1.89
N THR A 69 -4.09 3.67 0.74
CA THR A 69 -3.13 4.16 -0.27
C THR A 69 -3.60 5.52 -0.78
N THR A 70 -2.67 6.41 -1.14
CA THR A 70 -2.99 7.70 -1.78
C THR A 70 -3.88 7.50 -3.03
N GLY A 71 -3.72 6.39 -3.75
CA GLY A 71 -4.58 6.03 -4.88
C GLY A 71 -6.03 5.69 -4.51
N LYS A 72 -6.28 5.18 -3.30
CA LYS A 72 -7.64 4.95 -2.77
C LYS A 72 -8.25 6.25 -2.23
N ALA A 73 -7.45 7.14 -1.63
CA ALA A 73 -7.90 8.48 -1.26
C ALA A 73 -8.36 9.27 -2.51
N ILE A 74 -7.56 9.26 -3.58
CA ILE A 74 -7.90 9.90 -4.86
C ILE A 74 -9.15 9.26 -5.49
N ARG A 75 -9.27 7.93 -5.52
CA ARG A 75 -10.50 7.27 -6.05
C ARG A 75 -11.74 7.54 -5.20
N LYS A 76 -11.59 7.67 -3.88
CA LYS A 76 -12.69 8.01 -2.95
C LYS A 76 -13.11 9.47 -3.10
N GLU A 77 -12.16 10.38 -3.35
CA GLU A 77 -12.46 11.77 -3.72
C GLU A 77 -13.14 11.84 -5.09
N LEU A 78 -12.57 11.25 -6.14
CA LEU A 78 -13.16 11.22 -7.48
C LEU A 78 -14.55 10.58 -7.49
N GLY A 79 -14.75 9.47 -6.75
CA GLY A 79 -16.06 8.83 -6.62
C GLY A 79 -17.09 9.70 -5.89
N LYS A 80 -16.64 10.53 -4.92
CA LYS A 80 -17.51 11.52 -4.26
C LYS A 80 -17.83 12.69 -5.18
N GLU A 81 -16.85 13.21 -5.92
CA GLU A 81 -17.07 14.29 -6.89
C GLU A 81 -18.02 13.86 -8.01
N LEU A 82 -17.89 12.62 -8.51
CA LEU A 82 -18.81 12.04 -9.49
C LEU A 82 -20.22 11.85 -8.92
N ALA A 83 -20.34 11.41 -7.66
CA ALA A 83 -21.63 11.29 -6.98
C ALA A 83 -22.31 12.66 -6.78
N LEU A 84 -21.55 13.69 -6.41
CA LEU A 84 -22.02 15.08 -6.30
C LEU A 84 -22.46 15.63 -7.65
N HIS A 85 -21.75 15.35 -8.74
CA HIS A 85 -22.16 15.75 -10.09
C HIS A 85 -23.38 14.98 -10.61
N SER A 86 -23.58 13.72 -10.19
CA SER A 86 -24.76 12.92 -10.58
C SER A 86 -26.03 13.25 -9.81
N LEU A 87 -25.95 14.02 -8.71
CA LEU A 87 -27.08 14.43 -7.87
C LEU A 87 -27.67 15.80 -8.23
N GLY A 88 -27.24 16.39 -9.36
CA GLY A 88 -27.96 17.49 -10.01
C GLY A 88 -27.91 18.82 -9.26
N LEU A 89 -26.92 19.63 -9.62
CA LEU A 89 -27.18 21.02 -9.98
C LEU A 89 -27.12 21.11 -11.51
#